data_AF-A0A939VZZ0-F1
#
_entry.id   AF-A0A939VZZ0-F1
#
_cell.length_a   1.000
_cell.length_b   1.000
_cell.length_c   1.000
_cell.angle_alpha   90.00
_cell.angle_beta   90.00
_cell.angle_gamma   90.00
#
_symmetry.space_group_name_H-M   'P 1'
#
loop_
_entity.id
_entity.type
_entity.pdbx_description
1 polymer ?
#
loop_
_entity_poly.entity_id
_entity_poly.type
_entity_poly.pdbx_seq_one_letter_code
_entity_poly.pdbx_strand_id
1 'polypeptide(L)'
;MKTCLECLPCLGKNAVDAAKRSTADPAVRKQIVAESLRLLAENDFQMPPPYTARKILDIAVRHTRANDIYLEEKKRSNALAEKLLSSLSEIPEYDSDDFESRLRLAIAGNIL
;
A
#
# COMPACT_ATOMS: atom_id res chain seq x y z
N MET A 1 -12.03 12.02 6.42
CA MET A 1 -12.74 11.93 5.12
C MET A 1 -13.70 10.76 5.17
N LYS A 2 -14.80 10.80 4.42
CA LYS A 2 -15.74 9.69 4.26
C LYS A 2 -15.51 9.03 2.90
N THR A 3 -15.91 7.76 2.75
CA THR A 3 -15.84 7.10 1.44
C THR A 3 -16.84 7.75 0.49
N CYS A 4 -16.42 8.02 -0.74
CA CYS A 4 -17.28 8.51 -1.83
C CYS A 4 -17.25 7.54 -3.01
N LEU A 5 -18.12 7.75 -4.02
CA LEU A 5 -18.25 6.85 -5.15
C LEU A 5 -16.94 6.74 -5.96
N GLU A 6 -16.18 7.84 -6.03
CA GLU A 6 -14.89 7.92 -6.69
C GLU A 6 -13.81 7.08 -6.00
N CYS A 7 -14.04 6.66 -4.75
CA CYS A 7 -13.13 5.75 -4.05
C CYS A 7 -13.29 4.29 -4.50
N LEU A 8 -14.46 3.89 -5.02
CA LEU A 8 -14.77 2.50 -5.34
C LEU A 8 -13.85 1.90 -6.41
N PRO A 9 -13.50 2.61 -7.51
CA PRO A 9 -12.54 2.10 -8.48
C PRO A 9 -11.15 1.86 -7.87
N CYS A 10 -10.68 2.78 -7.01
CA CYS A 10 -9.41 2.63 -6.32
C CYS A 10 -9.40 1.45 -5.33
N LEU A 11 -10.49 1.25 -4.58
CA LEU A 11 -10.65 0.12 -3.68
C LEU A 11 -10.78 -1.21 -4.42
N GLY A 12 -11.48 -1.24 -5.55
CA GLY A 12 -11.55 -2.41 -6.43
C GLY A 12 -10.18 -2.79 -6.99
N LYS A 13 -9.38 -1.81 -7.41
CA LYS A 13 -7.98 -2.03 -7.81
C LYS A 13 -7.15 -2.58 -6.64
N ASN A 14 -7.31 -2.01 -5.44
CA ASN A 14 -6.63 -2.50 -4.23
C ASN A 14 -6.93 -4.00 -3.97
N ALA A 15 -8.17 -4.45 -4.15
CA ALA A 15 -8.53 -5.86 -4.02
C ALA A 15 -7.80 -6.77 -5.02
N VAL A 16 -7.70 -6.33 -6.28
CA VAL A 16 -6.97 -7.09 -7.32
C VAL A 16 -5.48 -7.13 -7.01
N ASP A 17 -4.89 -6.02 -6.59
CA ASP A 17 -3.47 -5.94 -6.26
C ASP A 17 -3.14 -6.79 -5.03
N ALA A 18 -3.97 -6.73 -3.98
CA ALA A 18 -3.83 -7.57 -2.79
C ALA A 18 -3.89 -9.06 -3.15
N ALA A 19 -4.86 -9.48 -3.97
CA ALA A 19 -4.98 -10.87 -4.41
C ALA A 19 -3.73 -11.34 -5.20
N LYS A 20 -3.23 -10.52 -6.13
CA LYS A 20 -2.04 -10.83 -6.92
C LYS A 20 -0.78 -11.01 -6.06
N ARG A 21 -0.63 -10.16 -5.04
CA ARG A 21 0.49 -10.21 -4.09
C ARG A 21 0.43 -11.40 -3.15
N SER A 22 -0.77 -11.82 -2.78
CA SER A 22 -0.96 -12.82 -1.72
C SER A 22 -0.71 -14.26 -2.16
N THR A 23 -0.91 -14.58 -3.45
CA THR A 23 -0.75 -15.95 -3.96
C THR A 23 -0.60 -15.96 -5.49
N ALA A 24 0.01 -17.01 -6.04
CA ALA A 24 0.05 -17.29 -7.48
C ALA A 24 -1.20 -18.05 -7.98
N ASP A 25 -1.99 -18.65 -7.09
CA ASP A 25 -3.15 -19.47 -7.44
C ASP A 25 -4.31 -18.61 -8.03
N PRO A 26 -4.68 -18.79 -9.30
CA PRO A 26 -5.76 -18.03 -9.93
C PRO A 26 -7.14 -18.24 -9.28
N ALA A 27 -7.43 -19.41 -8.72
CA ALA A 27 -8.70 -19.71 -8.08
C ALA A 27 -8.83 -18.93 -6.77
N VAL A 28 -7.78 -18.94 -5.94
CA VAL A 28 -7.75 -18.19 -4.68
C VAL A 28 -7.79 -16.67 -4.94
N ARG A 29 -7.09 -16.18 -5.98
CA ARG A 29 -7.19 -14.77 -6.38
C ARG A 29 -8.62 -14.34 -6.68
N LYS A 30 -9.37 -15.16 -7.45
CA LYS A 30 -10.78 -14.88 -7.76
C LYS A 30 -11.64 -14.85 -6.51
N GLN A 31 -11.40 -15.74 -5.55
CA GLN A 31 -12.12 -15.76 -4.27
C GLN A 31 -11.89 -14.49 -3.46
N ILE A 32 -10.63 -14.05 -3.31
CA ILE A 32 -10.26 -12.81 -2.61
C ILE A 32 -10.96 -11.61 -3.25
N VAL A 33 -10.87 -11.47 -4.58
CA VAL A 33 -11.48 -10.35 -5.30
C VAL A 33 -13.00 -10.39 -5.16
N ALA A 34 -13.63 -11.56 -5.34
CA ALA A 34 -15.08 -11.68 -5.22
C ALA A 34 -15.59 -11.30 -3.82
N GLU A 35 -14.90 -11.74 -2.76
CA GLU A 35 -15.26 -11.36 -1.38
C GLU A 35 -15.01 -9.87 -1.11
N SER A 36 -13.92 -9.32 -1.62
CA SER A 36 -13.62 -7.88 -1.51
C SER A 36 -14.66 -7.02 -2.23
N LEU A 37 -15.13 -7.44 -3.40
CA LEU A 37 -16.19 -6.70 -4.12
C LEU A 37 -17.54 -6.77 -3.42
N ARG A 38 -17.87 -7.89 -2.74
CA ARG A 38 -19.05 -7.97 -1.87
C ARG A 38 -18.93 -7.00 -0.69
N LEU A 39 -17.77 -6.97 -0.03
CA LEU A 39 -17.48 -5.97 1.01
C LEU A 39 -17.68 -4.54 0.50
N LEU A 40 -17.25 -4.22 -0.73
CA LEU A 40 -17.45 -2.89 -1.32
C LEU A 40 -18.90 -2.58 -1.63
N ALA A 41 -19.68 -3.57 -2.07
CA ALA A 41 -21.11 -3.40 -2.33
C ALA A 41 -21.91 -3.13 -1.05
N GLU A 42 -21.45 -3.66 0.09
CA GLU A 42 -22.08 -3.54 1.42
C GLU A 42 -21.40 -2.50 2.31
N ASN A 43 -20.44 -1.74 1.77
CA ASN A 43 -19.56 -0.88 2.56
C ASN A 43 -20.32 0.28 3.24
N ASP A 44 -19.96 0.58 4.49
CA ASP A 44 -20.41 1.80 5.16
C ASP A 44 -19.62 3.02 4.67
N PHE A 45 -20.29 3.91 3.94
CA PHE A 45 -19.69 5.12 3.38
C PHE A 45 -19.32 6.16 4.45
N GLN A 46 -19.77 6.00 5.70
CA GLN A 46 -19.33 6.85 6.81
C GLN A 46 -17.87 6.58 7.21
N MET A 47 -17.36 5.38 6.89
CA MET A 47 -15.98 5.01 7.18
C MET A 47 -15.01 5.58 6.13
N PRO A 48 -13.78 5.93 6.52
CA PRO A 48 -12.77 6.44 5.59
C PRO A 48 -12.29 5.32 4.66
N PRO A 49 -11.95 5.59 3.38
CA PRO A 49 -11.52 4.56 2.43
C PRO A 49 -10.36 3.65 2.91
N PRO A 50 -9.34 4.17 3.63
CA PRO A 50 -8.27 3.32 4.19
C PRO A 50 -8.78 2.23 5.15
N TYR A 51 -9.91 2.43 5.83
CA TYR A 51 -10.52 1.41 6.68
C TYR A 51 -10.95 0.21 5.84
N THR A 52 -11.66 0.46 4.74
CA THR A 52 -12.11 -0.58 3.81
C THR A 52 -10.93 -1.23 3.08
N ALA A 53 -9.94 -0.44 2.67
CA ALA A 53 -8.70 -0.97 2.08
C ALA A 53 -7.99 -1.94 3.05
N ARG A 54 -7.99 -1.65 4.36
CA ARG A 54 -7.42 -2.58 5.35
C ARG A 54 -8.20 -3.89 5.42
N LYS A 55 -9.54 -3.83 5.42
CA LYS A 55 -10.39 -5.04 5.41
C LYS A 55 -10.14 -5.92 4.18
N ILE A 56 -9.87 -5.32 3.02
CA ILE A 56 -9.46 -6.04 1.81
C ILE A 56 -8.15 -6.81 2.03
N LEU A 57 -7.15 -6.18 2.67
CA LEU A 57 -5.90 -6.86 3.02
C LEU A 57 -6.14 -8.03 3.98
N ASP A 58 -7.01 -7.84 4.98
CA ASP A 58 -7.35 -8.89 5.94
C ASP A 58 -8.07 -10.08 5.26
N ILE A 59 -8.91 -9.83 4.25
CA ILE A 59 -9.50 -10.90 3.40
C ILE A 59 -8.37 -11.68 2.72
N ALA A 60 -7.44 -10.99 2.06
CA ALA A 60 -6.36 -11.62 1.33
C ALA A 60 -5.47 -12.49 2.25
N VAL A 61 -5.11 -11.98 3.43
CA VAL A 61 -4.34 -12.70 4.46
C VAL A 61 -5.09 -13.93 4.96
N ARG A 62 -6.41 -13.85 5.20
CA ARG A 62 -7.19 -15.02 5.65
C ARG A 62 -7.21 -16.15 4.63
N HIS A 63 -7.34 -15.82 3.34
CA HIS A 63 -7.38 -16.82 2.27
C HIS A 63 -6.02 -17.50 2.06
N THR A 64 -4.91 -16.79 2.23
CA THR A 64 -3.58 -17.32 1.93
C THR A 64 -2.77 -17.71 3.15
N ARG A 65 -3.21 -17.34 4.36
CA ARG A 65 -2.46 -17.44 5.62
C ARG A 65 -1.09 -16.75 5.56
N ALA A 66 -0.92 -15.79 4.66
CA ALA A 66 0.31 -15.03 4.53
C ALA A 66 0.45 -14.06 5.72
N ASN A 67 1.61 -14.07 6.39
CA ASN A 67 1.87 -13.15 7.50
C ASN A 67 1.95 -11.68 7.04
N ASP A 68 2.55 -11.43 5.87
CA ASP A 68 2.68 -10.11 5.28
C ASP A 68 2.76 -10.21 3.75
N ILE A 69 1.74 -9.72 3.06
CA ILE A 69 1.64 -9.80 1.59
C ILE A 69 2.52 -8.77 0.87
N TYR A 70 3.18 -7.86 1.62
CA TYR A 70 4.08 -6.83 1.11
C TYR A 70 5.53 -7.07 1.53
N LEU A 71 5.87 -8.23 2.10
CA LEU A 71 7.19 -8.47 2.68
C LEU A 71 8.32 -8.21 1.68
N GLU A 72 8.20 -8.73 0.46
CA GLU A 72 9.25 -8.61 -0.55
C GLU A 72 9.35 -7.19 -1.10
N GLU A 73 8.23 -6.49 -1.29
CA GLU A 73 8.25 -5.06 -1.65
C GLU A 73 8.87 -4.21 -0.55
N LYS A 74 8.54 -4.45 0.72
CA LYS A 74 9.15 -3.74 1.85
C LYS A 74 10.66 -3.93 1.88
N LYS A 75 11.14 -5.16 1.69
CA LYS A 75 12.58 -5.44 1.59
C LYS A 75 13.22 -4.66 0.44
N ARG A 76 12.60 -4.66 -0.73
CA ARG A 76 13.10 -3.92 -1.90
C ARG A 76 13.12 -2.41 -1.66
N SER A 77 12.05 -1.85 -1.12
CA SER A 77 11.94 -0.41 -0.82
C SER A 77 12.97 0.00 0.23
N ASN A 78 13.15 -0.79 1.29
CA ASN A 78 14.18 -0.52 2.31
C ASN A 78 15.59 -0.55 1.72
N ALA A 79 15.91 -1.57 0.91
CA ALA A 79 17.22 -1.66 0.27
C ALA A 79 17.48 -0.50 -0.70
N LEU A 80 16.44 0.02 -1.37
CA LEU A 80 16.56 1.22 -2.20
C LEU A 80 16.78 2.47 -1.33
N ALA A 81 16.01 2.62 -0.25
CA ALA A 81 16.13 3.75 0.67
C ALA A 81 17.53 3.83 1.30
N GLU A 82 18.12 2.71 1.73
CA GLU A 82 19.48 2.64 2.26
C GLU A 82 20.54 3.13 1.25
N LYS A 83 20.40 2.72 -0.02
CA LYS A 83 21.29 3.17 -1.10
C LYS A 83 21.16 4.66 -1.35
N LEU A 84 19.93 5.18 -1.43
CA LEU A 84 19.67 6.60 -1.62
C LEU A 84 20.20 7.43 -0.46
N LEU A 85 19.97 6.97 0.78
CA LEU A 85 20.44 7.64 1.99
C LEU A 85 21.97 7.77 2.00
N SER A 86 22.67 6.73 1.57
CA SER A 86 24.14 6.71 1.49
C SER A 86 24.70 7.72 0.49
N SER A 87 23.93 8.07 -0.55
CA SER A 87 24.32 9.03 -1.58
C SER A 87 23.89 10.48 -1.28
N LEU A 88 23.13 10.74 -0.21
CA LEU A 88 22.62 12.08 0.10
C LEU A 88 23.73 13.10 0.35
N SER A 89 24.85 12.69 0.95
CA SER A 89 26.01 13.56 1.19
C SER A 89 26.69 14.04 -0.08
N GLU A 90 26.40 13.40 -1.23
CA GLU A 90 26.94 13.78 -2.54
C GLU A 90 26.06 14.80 -3.26
N ILE A 91 24.86 15.11 -2.72
CA ILE A 91 23.91 16.05 -3.30
C ILE A 91 24.21 17.45 -2.76
N PRO A 92 24.71 18.39 -3.59
CA PRO A 92 25.14 19.72 -3.12
C PRO A 92 24.01 20.54 -2.50
N GLU A 93 22.77 20.34 -2.94
CA GLU A 93 21.59 21.05 -2.46
C GLU A 93 21.03 20.51 -1.13
N TYR A 94 21.55 19.38 -0.63
CA TYR A 94 21.09 18.77 0.61
C TYR A 94 22.00 19.16 1.78
N ASP A 95 21.42 19.84 2.78
CA ASP A 95 22.08 20.11 4.06
C ASP A 95 21.38 19.30 5.17
N SER A 96 22.15 18.44 5.86
CA SER A 96 21.61 17.59 6.93
C SER A 96 21.26 18.35 8.21
N ASP A 97 21.85 19.52 8.45
CA ASP A 97 21.57 20.34 9.63
C ASP A 97 20.37 21.27 9.40
N ASP A 98 20.11 21.63 8.14
CA ASP A 98 18.93 22.41 7.74
C ASP A 98 17.62 21.61 7.92
N PHE A 99 16.60 22.28 8.45
CA PHE A 99 15.28 21.69 8.67
C PHE A 99 14.49 21.53 7.36
N GLU A 100 14.57 22.52 6.47
CA GLU A 100 13.83 22.50 5.20
C GLU A 100 14.29 21.34 4.32
N SER A 101 15.60 21.17 4.20
CA SER A 101 16.26 20.07 3.50
C SER A 101 15.78 18.69 3.98
N ARG A 102 15.80 18.47 5.30
CA ARG A 102 15.30 17.23 5.92
C ARG A 102 13.81 17.01 5.70
N LEU A 103 13.00 18.08 5.78
CA LEU A 103 11.55 18.00 5.55
C LEU A 103 11.23 17.62 4.10
N ARG A 104 11.90 18.26 3.13
CA ARG A 104 11.76 17.95 1.70
C ARG A 104 12.15 16.50 1.40
N LEU A 105 13.25 16.03 1.99
CA LEU A 105 13.68 14.64 1.86
C LEU A 105 12.61 13.66 2.40
N ALA A 106 12.06 13.92 3.59
CA ALA A 106 11.02 13.07 4.17
C ALA A 106 9.75 13.02 3.31
N ILE A 107 9.34 14.16 2.73
CA ILE A 107 8.21 14.22 1.81
C ILE A 107 8.50 13.45 0.51
N ALA A 108 9.69 13.64 -0.07
CA ALA A 108 10.11 12.94 -1.28
C ALA A 108 10.15 11.42 -1.06
N GLY A 109 10.65 10.96 0.08
CA GLY A 109 10.68 9.54 0.46
C GLY A 109 9.29 8.88 0.56
N ASN A 110 8.22 9.65 0.79
CA ASN A 110 6.85 9.13 0.83
C ASN A 110 6.21 8.94 -0.56
N ILE A 111 6.86 9.44 -1.63
CA ILE A 111 6.37 9.38 -3.02
C ILE A 111 7.15 8.33 -3.84
N LEU A 112 8.33 7.94 -3.38
CA LEU A 112 9.25 6.97 -4.02
C LEU A 112 8.92 5.52 -3.64
#